data_AF-X0S5A2-F1
#
_entry.id   AF-X0S5A2-F1
#
_cell.length_a   1.000
_cell.length_b   1.000
_cell.length_c   1.000
_cell.angle_alpha   90.00
_cell.angle_beta   90.00
_cell.angle_gamma   90.00
#
_symmetry.space_group_name_H-M   'P 1'
#
loop_
_entity.id
_entity.type
_entity.pdbx_description
1 polymer ?
#
loop_
_entity_poly.entity_id
_entity_poly.type
_entity_poly.pdbx_seq_one_letter_code
_entity_poly.pdbx_strand_id
1 'polypeptide(L)'
;MKLKTSDKTSSLRIKPHIKKGYYPGKLLKVELFANRDGSPKVGKYGQQLIFEFAVYKKDPETDEPKEPMKYCTDEKLKTYANVVISKFVYHMYKAAKKGEQWVEGEYQTAITPNSAITKILKALGWVFSAEGVDPDEFIGKWVELDVDNYTQGEGDEAYTA
;
A
#
# COMPACT_ATOMS: atom_id res chain seq x y z
N MET A 1 -14.91 -24.25 31.86
CA MET A 1 -15.26 -24.05 30.44
C MET A 1 -14.00 -24.28 29.61
N LYS A 2 -13.97 -25.26 28.69
CA LYS A 2 -12.80 -25.51 27.84
C LYS A 2 -12.99 -24.81 26.50
N LEU A 3 -12.07 -23.92 26.15
CA LEU A 3 -12.08 -23.20 24.88
C LEU A 3 -11.55 -24.12 23.77
N LYS A 4 -12.15 -24.04 22.57
CA LYS A 4 -11.67 -24.76 21.38
C LYS A 4 -10.34 -24.13 20.93
N THR A 5 -9.34 -24.97 20.72
CA THR A 5 -8.03 -24.57 20.17
C THR A 5 -8.10 -24.46 18.65
N SER A 6 -7.41 -23.46 18.11
CA SER A 6 -7.26 -23.22 16.68
C SER A 6 -5.91 -23.74 16.22
N ASP A 7 -5.89 -24.48 15.11
CA ASP A 7 -4.67 -25.04 14.51
C ASP A 7 -3.89 -24.00 13.67
N LYS A 8 -4.37 -22.75 13.64
CA LYS A 8 -3.66 -21.63 13.04
C LYS A 8 -2.34 -21.39 13.79
N THR A 9 -1.24 -21.69 13.12
CA THR A 9 0.10 -21.30 13.56
C THR A 9 0.23 -19.79 13.42
N SER A 10 0.42 -19.09 14.55
CA SER A 10 0.83 -17.68 14.52
C SER A 10 2.25 -17.61 13.96
N SER A 11 2.42 -17.05 12.77
CA SER A 11 3.74 -16.71 12.26
C SER A 11 4.25 -15.50 13.03
N LEU A 12 4.99 -15.74 14.11
CA LEU A 12 5.87 -14.76 14.73
C LEU A 12 7.06 -14.46 13.79
N ARG A 13 6.79 -13.96 12.59
CA ARG A 13 7.82 -13.41 11.71
C ARG A 13 8.26 -12.08 12.28
N ILE A 14 9.56 -11.82 12.30
CA ILE A 14 10.09 -10.50 12.66
C ILE A 14 9.52 -9.51 11.65
N LYS A 15 8.69 -8.59 12.14
CA LYS A 15 8.07 -7.56 11.31
C LYS A 15 9.12 -6.50 10.99
N PRO A 16 9.17 -5.97 9.76
CA PRO A 16 10.03 -4.83 9.46
C PRO A 16 9.60 -3.67 10.37
N HIS A 17 10.53 -3.18 11.20
CA HIS A 17 10.35 -1.96 11.97
C HIS A 17 11.27 -0.89 11.39
N ILE A 18 10.65 0.22 10.98
CA ILE A 18 11.35 1.39 10.45
C ILE A 18 10.95 2.57 11.31
N LYS A 19 11.92 3.39 11.68
CA LYS A 19 11.64 4.62 12.44
C LYS A 19 10.79 5.54 11.59
N LYS A 20 9.88 6.28 12.24
CA LYS A 20 9.15 7.37 11.60
C LYS A 20 10.11 8.32 10.90
N GLY A 21 9.77 8.72 9.68
CA GLY A 21 10.57 9.66 8.90
C GLY A 21 10.21 9.66 7.41
N TYR A 22 10.94 10.48 6.66
CA TYR A 22 10.81 10.62 5.22
C TYR A 22 11.86 9.79 4.51
N TYR A 23 11.41 8.85 3.66
CA TYR A 23 12.30 7.94 2.96
C TYR A 23 12.07 7.96 1.45
N PRO A 24 13.12 7.82 0.63
CA PRO A 24 12.97 7.60 -0.80
C PRO A 24 12.31 6.23 -1.03
N GLY A 25 11.16 6.25 -1.67
CA GLY A 25 10.40 5.08 -2.09
C GLY A 25 10.44 4.92 -3.60
N LYS A 26 10.79 3.73 -4.08
CA LYS A 26 10.65 3.37 -5.49
C LYS A 26 9.40 2.52 -5.68
N LEU A 27 8.48 2.95 -6.53
CA LEU A 27 7.28 2.16 -6.84
C LEU A 27 7.71 0.86 -7.54
N LEU A 28 7.38 -0.28 -6.96
CA LEU A 28 7.69 -1.60 -7.50
C LEU A 28 6.55 -2.15 -8.34
N LYS A 29 5.33 -1.95 -7.84
CA LYS A 29 4.14 -2.62 -8.35
C LYS A 29 2.89 -1.84 -7.96
N VAL A 30 1.92 -1.86 -8.86
CA VAL A 30 0.53 -1.51 -8.56
C VAL A 30 -0.31 -2.75 -8.83
N GLU A 31 -1.21 -3.10 -7.93
CA GLU A 31 -2.14 -4.21 -8.17
C GLU A 31 -3.52 -3.95 -7.59
N LEU A 32 -4.50 -4.62 -8.15
CA LEU A 32 -5.85 -4.64 -7.60
C LEU A 32 -5.87 -5.44 -6.31
N PHE A 33 -6.48 -4.89 -5.26
CA PHE A 33 -6.78 -5.67 -4.07
C PHE A 33 -7.89 -6.67 -4.41
N ALA A 34 -7.50 -7.92 -4.59
CA ALA A 34 -8.37 -8.97 -5.11
C ALA A 34 -8.66 -10.06 -4.07
N ASN A 35 -9.77 -10.77 -4.27
CA ASN A 35 -10.05 -12.03 -3.58
C ASN A 35 -9.14 -13.15 -4.11
N ARG A 36 -9.18 -14.33 -3.49
CA ARG A 36 -8.36 -15.49 -3.88
C ARG A 36 -8.59 -15.98 -5.32
N ASP A 37 -9.75 -15.67 -5.88
CA ASP A 37 -10.14 -15.99 -7.26
C ASP A 37 -9.72 -14.93 -8.28
N GLY A 38 -9.05 -13.86 -7.85
CA GLY A 38 -8.62 -12.74 -8.70
C GLY A 38 -9.70 -11.67 -8.94
N SER A 39 -10.92 -11.85 -8.40
CA SER A 39 -11.97 -10.83 -8.52
C SER A 39 -11.67 -9.61 -7.64
N PRO A 40 -12.03 -8.38 -8.06
CA PRO A 40 -11.86 -7.18 -7.22
C PRO A 40 -12.51 -7.37 -5.84
N LYS A 41 -11.73 -7.21 -4.76
CA LYS A 41 -12.28 -7.21 -3.40
C LYS A 41 -12.96 -5.86 -3.15
N VAL A 42 -14.26 -5.91 -2.89
CA VAL A 42 -15.05 -4.71 -2.58
C VAL A 42 -14.98 -4.44 -1.08
N GLY A 43 -14.22 -3.41 -0.70
CA GLY A 43 -14.14 -2.94 0.68
C GLY A 43 -15.39 -2.18 1.13
N LYS A 44 -15.29 -1.54 2.29
CA LYS A 44 -16.39 -0.77 2.88
C LYS A 44 -16.94 0.28 1.90
N TYR A 45 -16.05 1.01 1.25
CA TYR A 45 -16.42 2.15 0.39
C TYR A 45 -16.24 1.89 -1.12
N GLY A 46 -15.64 0.78 -1.54
CA GLY A 46 -15.36 0.51 -2.96
C GLY A 46 -14.17 -0.41 -3.19
N GLN A 47 -13.56 -0.35 -4.37
CA GLN A 47 -12.41 -1.17 -4.77
C GLN A 47 -11.10 -0.40 -4.58
N GLN A 48 -10.04 -1.13 -4.20
CA GLN A 48 -8.75 -0.55 -3.84
C GLN A 48 -7.63 -1.08 -4.72
N LEU A 49 -6.67 -0.21 -5.00
CA LEU A 49 -5.35 -0.56 -5.51
C LEU A 49 -4.35 -0.60 -4.36
N ILE A 50 -3.36 -1.46 -4.50
CA ILE A 50 -2.20 -1.59 -3.63
C ILE A 50 -1.00 -1.05 -4.39
N PHE A 51 -0.38 0.01 -3.87
CA PHE A 51 0.89 0.52 -4.36
C PHE A 51 2.00 0.00 -3.44
N GLU A 52 2.94 -0.77 -3.99
CA GLU A 52 4.07 -1.31 -3.24
C GLU A 52 5.34 -0.52 -3.52
N PHE A 53 5.95 0.02 -2.47
CA PHE A 53 7.16 0.81 -2.56
C PHE A 53 8.33 0.11 -1.86
N ALA A 54 9.44 -0.07 -2.57
CA ALA A 54 10.71 -0.40 -1.93
C ALA A 54 11.27 0.85 -1.25
N VAL A 55 11.66 0.72 0.01
CA VAL A 55 12.25 1.81 0.80
C VAL A 55 13.76 1.78 0.65
N TYR A 56 14.37 2.95 0.43
CA TYR A 56 15.82 3.12 0.32
C TYR A 56 16.36 4.02 1.44
N LYS A 57 17.64 3.84 1.77
CA LYS A 57 18.38 4.79 2.62
C LYS A 57 18.73 6.03 1.78
N LYS A 58 18.67 7.20 2.41
CA LYS A 58 19.24 8.44 1.85
C LYS A 58 20.74 8.48 2.11
N ASP A 59 21.50 8.97 1.15
CA ASP A 59 22.87 9.38 1.39
C ASP A 59 22.88 10.69 2.20
N PRO A 60 23.60 10.78 3.33
CA PRO A 60 23.56 11.96 4.20
C PRO A 60 24.19 13.21 3.59
N GLU A 61 25.00 13.09 2.54
CA GLU A 61 25.67 14.23 1.89
C GLU A 61 24.90 14.76 0.69
N THR A 62 24.18 13.88 -0.03
CA THR A 62 23.51 14.20 -1.30
C THR A 62 21.99 14.08 -1.26
N ASP A 63 21.42 13.53 -0.18
CA ASP A 63 20.00 13.16 -0.04
C ASP A 63 19.48 12.16 -1.09
N GLU A 64 20.36 11.62 -1.94
CA GLU A 64 19.99 10.68 -2.99
C GLU A 64 19.72 9.27 -2.44
N PRO A 65 18.85 8.47 -3.09
CA PRO A 65 18.64 7.08 -2.72
C PRO A 65 19.91 6.24 -2.96
N LYS A 66 20.46 5.62 -1.91
CA LYS A 66 21.73 4.89 -1.99
C LYS A 66 21.57 3.37 -2.09
N GLU A 67 20.96 2.76 -1.07
CA GLU A 67 20.79 1.31 -1.00
C GLU A 67 19.42 0.95 -0.43
N PRO A 68 18.84 -0.21 -0.80
CA PRO A 68 17.59 -0.67 -0.24
C PRO A 68 17.70 -0.80 1.28
N MET A 69 16.70 -0.29 1.98
CA MET A 69 16.56 -0.55 3.40
C MET A 69 16.22 -2.03 3.60
N LYS A 70 16.94 -2.70 4.51
CA LYS A 70 16.77 -4.12 4.79
C LYS A 70 16.42 -4.33 6.25
N TYR A 71 15.63 -5.36 6.53
CA TYR A 71 15.35 -5.82 7.87
C TYR A 71 15.75 -7.30 8.03
N CYS A 72 16.11 -7.67 9.25
CA CYS A 72 16.45 -9.05 9.59
C CYS A 72 15.17 -9.88 9.66
N THR A 73 15.06 -10.91 8.81
CA THR A 73 13.92 -11.83 8.79
C THR A 73 14.10 -13.01 9.73
N ASP A 74 15.35 -13.39 10.01
CA ASP A 74 15.72 -14.43 10.97
C ASP A 74 17.12 -14.10 11.53
N GLU A 75 17.18 -13.79 12.83
CA GLU A 75 18.42 -13.43 13.52
C GLU A 75 19.43 -14.58 13.62
N LYS A 76 18.95 -15.83 13.69
CA LYS A 76 19.81 -17.02 13.79
C LYS A 76 20.46 -17.33 12.45
N LEU A 77 19.70 -17.19 11.37
CA LEU A 77 20.17 -17.43 10.01
C LEU A 77 20.80 -16.20 9.35
N LYS A 78 20.72 -15.02 10.00
CA LYS A 78 21.16 -13.72 9.47
C LYS A 78 20.61 -13.46 8.05
N THR A 79 19.34 -13.78 7.86
CA THR A 79 18.66 -13.52 6.58
C THR A 79 18.06 -12.13 6.59
N TYR A 80 18.15 -11.43 5.46
CA TYR A 80 17.68 -10.06 5.31
C TYR A 80 16.78 -9.94 4.09
N ALA A 81 15.69 -9.19 4.24
CA ALA A 81 14.79 -8.84 3.14
C ALA A 81 14.73 -7.32 2.97
N ASN A 82 14.44 -6.87 1.74
CA ASN A 82 14.18 -5.47 1.48
C ASN A 82 12.88 -5.05 2.17
N VAL A 83 12.86 -3.84 2.71
CA VAL A 83 11.68 -3.25 3.30
C VAL A 83 10.77 -2.75 2.19
N VAL A 84 9.55 -3.27 2.15
CA VAL A 84 8.49 -2.87 1.23
C VAL A 84 7.33 -2.32 2.03
N ILE A 85 6.83 -1.16 1.63
CA ILE A 85 5.65 -0.52 2.22
C ILE A 85 4.53 -0.56 1.20
N SER A 86 3.40 -1.14 1.59
CA SER A 86 2.19 -1.15 0.78
C SER A 86 1.24 -0.03 1.21
N LYS A 87 0.72 0.74 0.24
CA LYS A 87 -0.31 1.77 0.45
C LYS A 87 -1.58 1.38 -0.29
N PHE A 88 -2.69 1.27 0.45
CA PHE A 88 -3.99 0.90 -0.08
C PHE A 88 -4.80 2.15 -0.36
N VAL A 89 -5.24 2.35 -1.59
CA VAL A 89 -6.05 3.51 -1.97
C VAL A 89 -7.24 3.08 -2.81
N TYR A 90 -8.38 3.72 -2.58
CA TYR A 90 -9.55 3.51 -3.44
C TYR A 90 -9.27 4.08 -4.84
N HIS A 91 -9.54 3.29 -5.88
CA HIS A 91 -9.58 3.76 -7.27
C HIS A 91 -11.02 3.86 -7.78
N MET A 92 -11.95 3.11 -7.16
CA MET A 92 -13.38 3.19 -7.42
C MET A 92 -14.15 3.21 -6.09
N TYR A 93 -15.09 4.13 -5.96
CA TYR A 93 -16.07 4.14 -4.87
C TYR A 93 -17.38 3.51 -5.32
N LYS A 94 -18.08 2.86 -4.38
CA LYS A 94 -19.48 2.47 -4.53
C LYS A 94 -20.30 3.68 -4.96
N ALA A 95 -20.99 3.60 -6.10
CA ALA A 95 -21.90 4.66 -6.51
C ALA A 95 -23.16 4.57 -5.63
N ALA A 96 -23.54 5.68 -4.99
CA ALA A 96 -24.79 5.77 -4.27
C ALA A 96 -25.64 6.88 -4.91
N LYS A 97 -26.87 6.54 -5.30
CA LYS A 97 -27.87 7.55 -5.64
C LYS A 97 -28.44 8.13 -4.35
N LYS A 98 -28.82 9.41 -4.39
CA LYS A 98 -29.32 10.14 -3.22
C LYS A 98 -30.53 9.42 -2.63
N GLY A 99 -30.36 8.78 -1.47
CA GLY A 99 -31.42 8.02 -0.77
C GLY A 99 -31.31 6.49 -0.86
N GLU A 100 -30.33 5.92 -1.56
CA GLU A 100 -30.18 4.46 -1.72
C GLU A 100 -28.90 3.91 -1.05
N GLN A 101 -29.00 2.74 -0.43
CA GLN A 101 -27.88 1.93 0.02
C GLN A 101 -27.27 1.20 -1.20
N TRP A 102 -26.41 1.86 -1.99
CA TRP A 102 -25.55 1.28 -3.06
C TRP A 102 -26.16 0.21 -4.00
N VAL A 103 -26.09 0.47 -5.31
CA VAL A 103 -26.44 -0.55 -6.32
C VAL A 103 -25.23 -1.44 -6.61
N GLU A 104 -25.38 -2.75 -6.43
CA GLU A 104 -24.32 -3.71 -6.70
C GLU A 104 -23.83 -3.63 -8.15
N GLY A 105 -22.51 -3.49 -8.31
CA GLY A 105 -21.87 -3.34 -9.63
C GLY A 105 -21.75 -1.90 -10.14
N GLU A 106 -22.41 -0.91 -9.53
CA GLU A 106 -22.23 0.51 -9.89
C GLU A 106 -21.07 1.15 -9.10
N TYR A 107 -20.13 1.74 -9.84
CA TYR A 107 -18.95 2.41 -9.28
C TYR A 107 -18.72 3.79 -9.90
N GLN A 108 -18.12 4.68 -9.12
CA GLN A 108 -17.62 5.98 -9.58
C GLN A 108 -16.11 6.06 -9.32
N THR A 109 -15.38 6.75 -10.19
CA THR A 109 -13.93 6.91 -10.02
C THR A 109 -13.61 7.63 -8.71
N ALA A 110 -12.57 7.15 -8.01
CA ALA A 110 -12.02 7.81 -6.83
C ALA A 110 -10.98 8.88 -7.22
N ILE A 111 -10.60 8.99 -8.49
CA ILE A 111 -9.63 9.97 -8.99
C ILE A 111 -10.32 11.34 -9.08
N THR A 112 -10.13 12.14 -8.06
CA THR A 112 -10.63 13.53 -7.95
C THR A 112 -9.50 14.43 -7.44
N PRO A 113 -9.55 15.76 -7.62
CA PRO A 113 -8.39 16.64 -7.40
C PRO A 113 -7.67 16.49 -6.04
N ASN A 114 -8.39 16.08 -4.99
CA ASN A 114 -7.89 15.99 -3.62
C ASN A 114 -7.91 14.55 -3.03
N SER A 115 -8.25 13.53 -3.82
CA SER A 115 -8.29 12.16 -3.32
C SER A 115 -6.90 11.58 -3.05
N ALA A 116 -6.84 10.55 -2.21
CA ALA A 116 -5.58 9.90 -1.86
C ALA A 116 -4.85 9.34 -3.09
N ILE A 117 -5.57 8.69 -4.01
CA ILE A 117 -5.00 8.16 -5.25
C ILE A 117 -4.40 9.27 -6.13
N THR A 118 -5.09 10.41 -6.27
CA THR A 118 -4.57 11.56 -7.03
C THR A 118 -3.30 12.12 -6.41
N LYS A 119 -3.20 12.17 -5.07
CA LYS A 119 -1.98 12.63 -4.39
C LYS A 119 -0.81 11.68 -4.65
N ILE A 120 -1.03 10.36 -4.60
CA ILE A 120 0.00 9.36 -4.92
C ILE A 120 0.47 9.50 -6.36
N LEU A 121 -0.47 9.55 -7.32
CA LEU A 121 -0.15 9.68 -8.74
C LEU A 121 0.60 11.00 -9.03
N LYS A 122 0.19 12.12 -8.43
CA LYS A 122 0.92 13.40 -8.53
C LYS A 122 2.33 13.31 -8.00
N ALA A 123 2.53 12.66 -6.85
CA ALA A 123 3.86 12.44 -6.29
C ALA A 123 4.74 11.59 -7.23
N LEU A 124 4.14 10.64 -7.95
CA LEU A 124 4.80 9.81 -8.97
C LEU A 124 5.07 10.55 -10.30
N GLY A 125 4.65 11.81 -10.42
CA GLY A 125 4.88 12.65 -11.58
C GLY A 125 3.69 12.81 -12.52
N TRP A 126 2.50 12.32 -12.17
CA TRP A 126 1.29 12.55 -12.95
C TRP A 126 0.80 14.00 -12.83
N VAL A 127 0.37 14.58 -13.96
CA VAL A 127 -0.33 15.86 -13.98
C VAL A 127 -1.82 15.58 -14.11
N PHE A 128 -2.62 16.05 -13.16
CA PHE A 128 -4.07 15.80 -13.15
C PHE A 128 -4.70 16.31 -14.44
N SER A 129 -5.31 15.41 -15.19
CA SER A 129 -5.98 15.69 -16.46
C SER A 129 -7.36 15.02 -16.50
N ALA A 130 -8.14 15.36 -17.52
CA ALA A 130 -9.40 14.68 -17.81
C ALA A 130 -9.21 13.36 -18.58
N GLU A 131 -7.98 13.10 -19.05
CA GLU A 131 -7.62 11.84 -19.69
C GLU A 131 -7.43 10.77 -18.61
N GLY A 132 -7.74 9.52 -18.93
CA GLY A 132 -7.49 8.40 -18.02
C GLY A 132 -6.01 8.31 -17.65
N VAL A 133 -5.71 7.63 -16.55
CA VAL A 133 -4.34 7.40 -16.08
C VAL A 133 -4.14 5.92 -15.84
N ASP A 134 -3.02 5.38 -16.32
CA ASP A 134 -2.58 4.02 -16.06
C ASP A 134 -1.50 4.03 -14.96
N PRO A 135 -1.80 3.54 -13.73
CA PRO A 135 -0.83 3.48 -12.65
C PRO A 135 0.45 2.67 -12.96
N ASP A 136 0.40 1.73 -13.90
CA ASP A 136 1.54 0.87 -14.24
C ASP A 136 2.66 1.65 -14.95
N GLU A 137 2.33 2.76 -15.63
CA GLU A 137 3.31 3.66 -16.27
C GLU A 137 4.27 4.33 -15.27
N PHE A 138 3.91 4.34 -13.98
CA PHE A 138 4.71 4.94 -12.92
C PHE A 138 5.61 3.92 -12.21
N ILE A 139 5.58 2.64 -12.58
CA ILE A 139 6.47 1.63 -11.98
C ILE A 139 7.92 2.05 -12.20
N GLY A 140 8.71 2.00 -11.12
CA GLY A 140 10.09 2.43 -11.09
C GLY A 140 10.31 3.92 -10.83
N LYS A 141 9.26 4.74 -10.78
CA LYS A 141 9.35 6.14 -10.35
C LYS A 141 9.62 6.25 -8.85
N TRP A 142 10.24 7.36 -8.47
CA TRP A 142 10.62 7.66 -7.10
C TRP A 142 9.66 8.67 -6.47
N VAL A 143 9.38 8.48 -5.19
CA VAL A 143 8.61 9.39 -4.35
C VAL A 143 9.25 9.53 -2.99
N GLU A 144 8.97 10.62 -2.30
CA GLU A 144 9.23 10.70 -0.87
C GLU A 144 8.06 10.09 -0.10
N LEU A 145 8.34 9.04 0.67
CA LEU A 145 7.38 8.39 1.54
C LEU A 145 7.43 9.01 2.92
N ASP A 146 6.31 9.57 3.37
CA ASP A 146 6.06 9.82 4.78
C ASP A 146 5.65 8.50 5.45
N VAL A 147 6.59 7.97 6.23
CA VAL A 147 6.46 6.68 6.92
C VAL A 147 6.27 6.99 8.41
N ASP A 148 5.09 6.68 8.94
CA ASP A 148 4.86 6.64 10.40
C ASP A 148 5.62 5.47 11.04
N ASN A 149 5.45 5.21 12.35
CA ASN A 149 6.02 4.01 12.99
C ASN A 149 5.43 2.74 12.36
N TYR A 150 6.04 2.28 11.27
CA TYR A 150 5.52 1.20 10.46
C TYR A 150 5.82 -0.13 11.13
N THR A 151 4.76 -0.88 11.41
CA THR A 151 4.82 -2.27 11.83
C THR A 151 3.84 -3.03 10.94
N GLN A 152 4.34 -3.88 10.04
CA GLN A 152 3.48 -4.60 9.09
C GLN A 152 2.49 -5.51 9.84
N GLY A 153 1.18 -5.27 9.74
CA GLY A 153 0.16 -6.13 10.37
C GLY A 153 -0.06 -7.45 9.61
N GLU A 154 -0.74 -8.41 10.24
CA GLU A 154 -1.29 -9.60 9.56
C GLU A 154 -2.83 -9.50 9.55
N GLY A 155 -3.47 -9.75 8.41
CA GLY A 155 -4.94 -9.80 8.28
C GLY A 155 -5.64 -8.43 8.13
N ASP A 156 -6.99 -8.44 8.21
CA ASP A 156 -7.85 -7.26 7.99
C ASP A 156 -7.64 -6.12 9.03
N GLU A 157 -6.84 -6.34 10.08
CA GLU A 157 -6.46 -5.33 11.09
C GLU A 157 -5.09 -4.68 10.83
N ALA A 158 -4.45 -4.96 9.70
CA ALA A 158 -3.07 -4.56 9.41
C ALA A 158 -2.85 -3.09 8.98
N TYR A 159 -3.92 -2.28 8.91
CA TYR A 159 -3.90 -1.02 8.16
C TYR A 159 -4.49 0.16 8.94
N THR A 160 -4.14 0.29 10.21
CA THR A 160 -4.32 1.55 10.92
C THR A 160 -2.98 2.27 10.98
N ALA A 161 -2.81 3.26 10.10
CA ALA A 161 -2.14 4.50 10.47
C ALA A 161 -3.20 5.43 11.07
#